data_AF-A0A951RAK1-F1
#
_entry.id   AF-A0A951RAK1-F1
#
_cell.length_a   1.000
_cell.length_b   1.000
_cell.length_c   1.000
_cell.angle_alpha   90.00
_cell.angle_beta   90.00
_cell.angle_gamma   90.00
#
_symmetry.space_group_name_H-M   'P 1'
#
loop_
_entity.id
_entity.type
_entity.pdbx_description
1 polymer ?
#
loop_
_entity_poly.entity_id
_entity_poly.type
_entity_poly.pdbx_seq_one_letter_code
_entity_poly.pdbx_strand_id
1 'polypeptide(L)'
;MIKERLAKLREYMSEKNIDAYIIPSSDNHQSEYVGDHFKCREFISGFTGSAGTVVVTMEEAGLWTDGRYFIQAEKELEGSTIKLLKMGEEGVPTTEEYLYESLKEGETLGFDGRVICAKEGINLEKKLAKKNIKIVYDYDLVGMIWNDRPDLSTAKAFLLDVKYAGETFSSKLNRVRESMKEKNANVHVITTLDDIAWLFNIRGGDVKFNPVVLSYALITLDKVYLFVDKSKLNEEILNELSKENVEIKPYNDIYEFIKTLDKNDKILLDSTKINYAILNNIPSEVEKVDEFNPTMFMKAQKNPIELENIRNSHVKDGVAFTKFMYWLKNNVGKIEISELSASKKLEDLRREQEGFIEPSFGTIAGYRDHAAMMHYSATKESDAKLEASDLFLIDSGGQYFDGTTDITRTIALGKINDELKKHFTAVARGMINLSMAKFLYGVRGYNLDILARRPMWNMGIDYKCGTGHGIGFLLNVHEAPNGFRWRMVP
;
A
#
# COMPACT_ATOMS: atom_id res chain seq x y z
N MET A 1 15.41 24.97 -2.96
CA MET A 1 15.35 23.51 -2.78
C MET A 1 14.53 22.80 -3.86
N ILE A 2 13.19 22.81 -3.88
CA ILE A 2 12.39 22.07 -4.91
C ILE A 2 12.79 22.46 -6.35
N LYS A 3 12.88 23.77 -6.63
CA LYS A 3 13.30 24.27 -7.96
C LYS A 3 14.68 23.76 -8.40
N GLU A 4 15.63 23.67 -7.46
CA GLU A 4 16.99 23.17 -7.73
C GLU A 4 17.00 21.67 -7.98
N ARG A 5 16.17 20.89 -7.25
CA ARG A 5 16.01 19.45 -7.48
C ARG A 5 15.44 19.18 -8.88
N LEU A 6 14.42 19.93 -9.29
CA LEU A 6 13.85 19.83 -10.64
C LEU A 6 14.84 20.25 -11.73
N ALA A 7 15.65 21.29 -11.50
CA ALA A 7 16.69 21.69 -12.45
C ALA A 7 17.74 20.60 -12.65
N LYS A 8 18.26 20.01 -11.56
CA LYS A 8 19.21 18.89 -11.62
C LYS A 8 18.61 17.65 -12.27
N LEU A 9 17.34 17.33 -11.98
CA LEU A 9 16.66 16.23 -12.65
C LEU A 9 16.65 16.44 -14.18
N ARG A 10 16.35 17.66 -14.63
CA ARG A 10 16.33 18.02 -16.06
C ARG A 10 17.72 18.00 -16.71
N GLU A 11 18.77 18.31 -15.98
CA GLU A 11 20.16 18.13 -16.45
C GLU A 11 20.41 16.65 -16.79
N TYR A 12 20.11 15.73 -15.86
CA TYR A 12 20.24 14.30 -16.11
C TYR A 12 19.28 13.78 -17.19
N MET A 13 18.05 14.31 -17.27
CA MET A 13 17.13 13.99 -18.35
C MET A 13 17.75 14.37 -19.71
N SER A 14 18.32 15.57 -19.83
CA SER A 14 19.01 16.01 -21.05
C SER A 14 20.22 15.13 -21.39
N GLU A 15 21.04 14.75 -20.40
CA GLU A 15 22.18 13.86 -20.61
C GLU A 15 21.78 12.47 -21.13
N LYS A 16 20.58 12.00 -20.75
CA LYS A 16 20.04 10.69 -21.14
C LYS A 16 19.06 10.75 -22.32
N ASN A 17 18.85 11.93 -22.92
CA ASN A 17 17.87 12.17 -23.98
C ASN A 17 16.44 11.76 -23.57
N ILE A 18 16.02 12.17 -22.37
CA ILE A 18 14.68 11.96 -21.82
C ILE A 18 13.93 13.29 -21.83
N ASP A 19 12.73 13.33 -22.40
CA ASP A 19 11.93 14.55 -22.57
C ASP A 19 10.87 14.72 -21.48
N ALA A 20 10.39 13.59 -20.92
CA ALA A 20 9.54 13.56 -19.73
C ALA A 20 9.93 12.40 -18.79
N TYR A 21 9.75 12.59 -17.48
CA TYR A 21 10.08 11.59 -16.47
C TYR A 21 8.95 11.41 -15.44
N ILE A 22 8.58 10.16 -15.14
CA ILE A 22 7.52 9.80 -14.17
C ILE A 22 8.14 9.38 -12.85
N ILE A 23 7.58 9.89 -11.75
CA ILE A 23 8.00 9.57 -10.37
C ILE A 23 6.74 9.24 -9.56
N PRO A 24 6.36 7.95 -9.44
CA PRO A 24 5.18 7.54 -8.68
C PRO A 24 5.45 7.54 -7.17
N SER A 25 4.39 7.33 -6.38
CA SER A 25 4.49 6.93 -4.98
C SER A 25 4.48 5.41 -4.90
N SER A 26 5.62 4.78 -5.15
CA SER A 26 5.76 3.32 -5.14
C SER A 26 7.19 2.90 -4.78
N ASP A 27 7.33 1.63 -4.44
CA ASP A 27 8.61 0.95 -4.25
C ASP A 27 8.79 -0.16 -5.30
N ASN A 28 9.83 -0.98 -5.14
CA ASN A 28 10.10 -2.04 -6.11
C ASN A 28 9.08 -3.21 -6.10
N HIS A 29 8.09 -3.16 -5.22
CA HIS A 29 7.16 -4.23 -4.87
C HIS A 29 5.69 -3.81 -4.91
N GLN A 30 5.40 -2.58 -5.35
CA GLN A 30 4.05 -1.99 -5.36
C GLN A 30 3.40 -1.95 -3.97
N SER A 31 4.20 -1.66 -2.93
CA SER A 31 3.72 -1.47 -1.56
C SER A 31 2.87 -0.20 -1.44
N GLU A 32 1.82 -0.25 -0.62
CA GLU A 32 1.00 0.94 -0.32
C GLU A 32 1.75 1.97 0.53
N TYR A 33 2.46 1.48 1.56
CA TYR A 33 3.38 2.29 2.33
C TYR A 33 4.78 1.96 1.86
N VAL A 34 5.59 3.00 1.65
CA VAL A 34 6.96 2.84 1.17
C VAL A 34 7.96 3.23 2.25
N GLY A 35 9.07 2.51 2.32
CA GLY A 35 10.20 2.87 3.19
C GLY A 35 10.83 4.22 2.77
N ASP A 36 11.57 4.86 3.67
CA ASP A 36 12.10 6.21 3.42
C ASP A 36 13.01 6.30 2.18
N HIS A 37 13.72 5.21 1.85
CA HIS A 37 14.50 5.06 0.61
C HIS A 37 13.67 5.29 -0.66
N PHE A 38 12.38 4.94 -0.65
CA PHE A 38 11.50 4.96 -1.81
C PHE A 38 10.63 6.24 -1.89
N LYS A 39 10.79 7.18 -0.96
CA LYS A 39 10.05 8.45 -0.96
C LYS A 39 10.54 9.47 -2.02
N CYS A 40 10.85 8.99 -3.22
CA CYS A 40 11.35 9.79 -4.35
C CYS A 40 10.40 10.94 -4.72
N ARG A 41 9.10 10.67 -4.69
CA ARG A 41 8.03 11.66 -4.92
C ARG A 41 8.03 12.77 -3.89
N GLU A 42 8.21 12.44 -2.61
CA GLU A 42 8.32 13.44 -1.53
C GLU A 42 9.61 14.24 -1.66
N PHE A 43 10.74 13.58 -1.95
CA PHE A 43 12.01 14.26 -2.17
C PHE A 43 11.92 15.27 -3.34
N ILE A 44 11.36 14.88 -4.48
CA ILE A 44 11.34 15.77 -5.66
C ILE A 44 10.34 16.92 -5.52
N SER A 45 9.20 16.70 -4.85
CA SER A 45 8.08 17.66 -4.82
C SER A 45 7.86 18.36 -3.49
N GLY A 46 8.36 17.82 -2.39
CA GLY A 46 8.01 18.24 -1.03
C GLY A 46 6.66 17.74 -0.54
N PHE A 47 5.86 17.07 -1.38
CA PHE A 47 4.55 16.56 -1.01
C PHE A 47 4.65 15.25 -0.22
N THR A 48 4.06 15.21 0.97
CA THR A 48 4.23 14.14 1.98
C THR A 48 3.04 13.17 2.05
N GLY A 49 1.97 13.39 1.28
CA GLY A 49 0.82 12.48 1.25
C GLY A 49 1.19 11.06 0.81
N SER A 50 0.38 10.04 1.10
CA SER A 50 0.78 8.66 0.77
C SER A 50 0.59 8.28 -0.71
N ALA A 51 -0.21 9.04 -1.46
CA ALA A 51 -0.51 8.73 -2.87
C ALA A 51 -0.29 9.94 -3.78
N GLY A 52 0.35 9.71 -4.92
CA GLY A 52 0.45 10.67 -6.01
C GLY A 52 1.58 10.37 -6.99
N THR A 53 1.54 11.00 -8.15
CA THR A 53 2.53 10.82 -9.22
C THR A 53 3.01 12.18 -9.68
N VAL A 54 4.33 12.37 -9.69
CA VAL A 54 4.95 13.56 -10.27
C VAL A 54 5.36 13.23 -11.71
N VAL A 55 4.99 14.09 -12.64
CA VAL A 55 5.49 14.05 -14.02
C VAL A 55 6.29 15.33 -14.26
N VAL A 56 7.54 15.18 -14.70
CA VAL A 56 8.43 16.30 -15.03
C VAL A 56 8.72 16.26 -16.52
N THR A 57 8.45 17.36 -17.23
CA THR A 57 8.94 17.59 -18.59
C THR A 57 10.14 18.55 -18.55
N MET A 58 10.77 18.79 -19.70
CA MET A 58 11.84 19.79 -19.82
C MET A 58 11.40 21.20 -19.42
N GLU A 59 10.11 21.52 -19.53
CA GLU A 59 9.59 22.87 -19.27
C GLU A 59 8.77 22.95 -17.98
N GLU A 60 7.93 21.96 -17.69
CA GLU A 60 6.97 22.00 -16.58
C GLU A 60 7.01 20.75 -15.70
N ALA A 61 6.26 20.78 -14.59
CA ALA A 61 6.10 19.66 -13.68
C ALA A 61 4.68 19.67 -13.10
N GLY A 62 4.07 18.50 -12.97
CA GLY A 62 2.75 18.32 -12.37
C GLY A 62 2.77 17.24 -11.28
N LEU A 63 1.92 17.39 -10.27
CA LEU A 63 1.62 16.38 -9.26
C LEU A 63 0.16 15.98 -9.39
N TRP A 64 -0.09 14.70 -9.67
CA TRP A 64 -1.41 14.09 -9.61
C TRP A 64 -1.59 13.43 -8.26
N THR A 65 -2.67 13.76 -7.55
CA THR A 65 -3.08 13.05 -6.33
C THR A 65 -4.60 13.03 -6.27
N ASP A 66 -5.17 12.17 -5.42
CA ASP A 66 -6.61 12.03 -5.27
C ASP A 66 -7.20 12.94 -4.18
N GLY A 67 -8.54 12.94 -4.08
CA GLY A 67 -9.30 13.85 -3.21
C GLY A 67 -8.96 13.80 -1.72
N ARG A 68 -8.27 12.76 -1.25
CA ARG A 68 -7.76 12.68 0.13
C ARG A 68 -6.72 13.76 0.42
N TYR A 69 -6.00 14.23 -0.59
CA TYR A 69 -4.80 15.05 -0.43
C TYR A 69 -4.85 16.43 -1.07
N PHE A 70 -5.98 16.86 -1.66
CA PHE A 70 -6.05 18.14 -2.37
C PHE A 70 -5.63 19.34 -1.49
N ILE A 71 -6.17 19.43 -0.27
CA ILE A 71 -5.89 20.54 0.66
C ILE A 71 -4.42 20.50 1.10
N GLN A 72 -3.92 19.30 1.42
CA GLN A 72 -2.52 19.10 1.82
C GLN A 72 -1.56 19.49 0.69
N ALA A 73 -1.81 19.00 -0.53
CA ALA A 73 -0.97 19.23 -1.69
C ALA A 73 -0.95 20.71 -2.10
N GLU A 74 -2.07 21.43 -2.03
CA GLU A 74 -2.10 22.88 -2.28
C GLU A 74 -1.16 23.63 -1.33
N LYS A 75 -1.17 23.24 -0.05
CA LYS A 75 -0.37 23.89 1.00
C LYS A 75 1.11 23.54 0.88
N GLU A 76 1.44 22.27 0.66
CA GLU A 76 2.83 21.78 0.57
C GLU A 76 3.54 22.19 -0.72
N LEU A 77 2.80 22.39 -1.81
CA LEU A 77 3.34 22.86 -3.09
C LEU A 77 3.45 24.38 -3.19
N GLU A 78 3.00 25.13 -2.18
CA GLU A 78 3.04 26.60 -2.20
C GLU A 78 4.47 27.12 -2.42
N GLY A 79 4.64 28.02 -3.39
CA GLY A 79 5.96 28.56 -3.78
C GLY A 79 6.83 27.63 -4.63
N SER A 80 6.38 26.41 -4.92
CA SER A 80 7.01 25.50 -5.89
C SER A 80 6.65 25.86 -7.34
N THR A 81 7.27 25.17 -8.32
CA THR A 81 6.90 25.25 -9.75
C THR A 81 6.05 24.07 -10.20
N ILE A 82 5.59 23.23 -9.27
CA ILE A 82 4.83 22.02 -9.58
C ILE A 82 3.34 22.38 -9.57
N LYS A 83 2.64 22.09 -10.65
CA LYS A 83 1.19 22.29 -10.76
C LYS A 83 0.46 21.12 -10.09
N LEU A 84 -0.50 21.40 -9.20
CA LEU A 84 -1.37 20.37 -8.66
C LEU A 84 -2.47 20.00 -9.66
N LEU A 85 -2.59 18.72 -10.00
CA LEU A 85 -3.66 18.15 -10.81
C LEU A 85 -4.53 17.24 -9.94
N LYS A 86 -5.77 17.68 -9.70
CA LYS A 86 -6.73 17.04 -8.81
C LYS A 86 -7.41 15.85 -9.51
N MET A 87 -6.89 14.64 -9.29
CA MET A 87 -7.35 13.44 -10.00
C MET A 87 -8.86 13.22 -9.86
N GLY A 88 -9.53 12.95 -10.98
CA GLY A 88 -10.96 12.63 -11.03
C GLY A 88 -11.90 13.82 -10.97
N GLU A 89 -11.38 15.05 -10.86
CA GLU A 89 -12.17 16.27 -11.09
C GLU A 89 -12.37 16.51 -12.60
N GLU A 90 -13.47 17.16 -12.96
CA GLU A 90 -13.81 17.43 -14.36
C GLU A 90 -12.74 18.30 -15.04
N GLY A 91 -12.32 17.90 -16.24
CA GLY A 91 -11.31 18.61 -17.02
C GLY A 91 -9.86 18.40 -16.60
N VAL A 92 -9.60 17.57 -15.56
CA VAL A 92 -8.22 17.21 -15.17
C VAL A 92 -7.79 15.97 -15.96
N PRO A 93 -6.75 16.05 -16.82
CA PRO A 93 -6.27 14.89 -17.57
C PRO A 93 -5.61 13.88 -16.63
N THR A 94 -5.67 12.61 -16.99
CA THR A 94 -4.84 11.56 -16.39
C THR A 94 -3.35 11.78 -16.72
N THR A 95 -2.46 11.13 -15.97
CA THR A 95 -1.01 11.16 -16.27
C THR A 95 -0.72 10.67 -17.69
N GLU A 96 -1.40 9.62 -18.15
CA GLU A 96 -1.27 9.07 -19.50
C GLU A 96 -1.72 10.07 -20.59
N GLU A 97 -2.84 10.77 -20.37
CA GLU A 97 -3.36 11.79 -21.29
C GLU A 97 -2.43 12.99 -21.35
N TYR A 98 -1.99 13.48 -20.20
CA TYR A 98 -1.04 14.59 -20.11
C TYR A 98 0.27 14.29 -20.83
N LEU A 99 0.84 13.09 -20.62
CA LEU A 99 2.05 12.64 -21.31
C LEU A 99 1.83 12.54 -22.82
N TYR A 100 0.68 11.99 -23.22
CA TYR A 100 0.32 11.91 -24.64
C TYR A 100 0.19 13.29 -25.27
N GLU A 101 -0.34 14.30 -24.58
CA GLU A 101 -0.49 15.65 -25.09
C GLU A 101 0.85 16.41 -25.12
N SER A 102 1.65 16.27 -24.05
CA SER A 102 2.89 17.02 -23.84
C SER A 102 4.05 16.57 -24.74
N LEU A 103 4.18 15.26 -24.96
CA LEU A 103 5.29 14.69 -25.75
C LEU A 103 5.05 14.84 -27.26
N LYS A 104 6.09 15.19 -28.00
CA LYS A 104 6.10 15.25 -29.48
C LYS A 104 6.51 13.91 -30.07
N GLU A 105 6.26 13.76 -31.37
CA GLU A 105 6.59 12.52 -32.06
C GLU A 105 8.08 12.19 -31.98
N GLY A 106 8.41 10.95 -31.58
CA GLY A 106 9.79 10.46 -31.46
C GLY A 106 10.53 10.87 -30.19
N GLU A 107 9.91 11.66 -29.30
CA GLU A 107 10.45 11.99 -27.97
C GLU A 107 10.48 10.78 -27.03
N THR A 108 11.10 10.96 -25.86
CA THR A 108 11.40 9.87 -24.92
C THR A 108 10.75 10.12 -23.56
N LEU A 109 10.02 9.11 -23.09
CA LEU A 109 9.52 9.02 -21.73
C LEU A 109 10.45 8.14 -20.89
N GLY A 110 10.90 8.66 -19.75
CA GLY A 110 11.72 7.95 -18.79
C GLY A 110 10.98 7.64 -17.48
N PHE A 111 11.38 6.56 -16.82
CA PHE A 111 11.04 6.27 -15.42
C PHE A 111 12.02 5.21 -14.87
N ASP A 112 12.03 4.98 -13.55
CA ASP A 112 12.68 3.78 -13.00
C ASP A 112 11.73 2.59 -13.16
N GLY A 113 12.10 1.62 -14.01
CA GLY A 113 11.28 0.44 -14.30
C GLY A 113 11.00 -0.44 -13.08
N ARG A 114 11.75 -0.27 -11.99
CA ARG A 114 11.56 -1.03 -10.76
C ARG A 114 10.36 -0.53 -9.96
N VAL A 115 9.99 0.75 -10.07
CA VAL A 115 8.89 1.35 -9.29
C VAL A 115 7.58 1.50 -10.06
N ILE A 116 7.58 1.19 -11.36
CA ILE A 116 6.36 1.19 -12.19
C ILE A 116 5.81 -0.23 -12.30
N CYS A 117 4.50 -0.38 -12.08
CA CYS A 117 3.82 -1.65 -12.27
C CYS A 117 3.91 -2.06 -13.75
N ALA A 118 4.16 -3.33 -14.04
CA ALA A 118 4.31 -3.80 -15.41
C ALA A 118 3.07 -3.51 -16.28
N LYS A 119 1.86 -3.69 -15.72
CA LYS A 119 0.61 -3.38 -16.41
C LYS A 119 0.49 -1.91 -16.76
N GLU A 120 0.86 -1.02 -15.83
CA GLU A 120 0.87 0.42 -16.03
C GLU A 120 1.86 0.80 -17.14
N GLY A 121 3.08 0.27 -17.09
CA GLY A 121 4.08 0.49 -18.14
C GLY A 121 3.63 0.01 -19.52
N ILE A 122 2.99 -1.16 -19.62
CA ILE A 122 2.40 -1.66 -20.87
C ILE A 122 1.31 -0.71 -21.40
N ASN A 123 0.47 -0.17 -20.51
CA ASN A 123 -0.61 0.73 -20.91
C ASN A 123 -0.03 2.06 -21.43
N LEU A 124 0.99 2.60 -20.76
CA LEU A 124 1.74 3.78 -21.20
C LEU A 124 2.36 3.56 -22.58
N GLU A 125 3.07 2.44 -22.77
CA GLU A 125 3.69 2.10 -24.05
C GLU A 125 2.65 2.05 -25.18
N LYS A 126 1.52 1.36 -24.96
CA LYS A 126 0.41 1.29 -25.94
C LYS A 126 -0.20 2.65 -26.26
N LYS A 127 -0.42 3.49 -25.25
CA LYS A 127 -0.99 4.83 -25.42
C LYS A 127 -0.06 5.70 -26.27
N LEU A 128 1.24 5.66 -25.96
CA LEU A 128 2.25 6.55 -26.52
C LEU A 128 2.85 6.05 -27.85
N ALA A 129 2.66 4.77 -28.20
CA ALA A 129 3.08 4.19 -29.48
C ALA A 129 2.54 4.96 -30.70
N LYS A 130 1.37 5.62 -30.60
CA LYS A 130 0.79 6.43 -31.70
C LYS A 130 1.64 7.66 -32.06
N LYS A 131 2.49 8.11 -31.13
CA LYS A 131 3.46 9.20 -31.33
C LYS A 131 4.90 8.67 -31.45
N ASN A 132 5.10 7.37 -31.62
CA ASN A 132 6.42 6.74 -31.70
C ASN A 132 7.33 7.15 -30.52
N ILE A 133 6.76 7.33 -29.32
CA ILE A 133 7.50 7.69 -28.11
C ILE A 133 8.36 6.50 -27.68
N LYS A 134 9.60 6.78 -27.29
CA LYS A 134 10.51 5.79 -26.74
C LYS A 134 10.35 5.69 -25.23
N ILE A 135 10.35 4.48 -24.68
CA ILE A 135 10.37 4.24 -23.24
C ILE A 135 11.81 3.94 -22.80
N VAL A 136 12.28 4.63 -21.77
CA VAL A 136 13.56 4.36 -21.10
C VAL A 136 13.29 4.06 -19.63
N TYR A 137 13.54 2.83 -19.21
CA TYR A 137 13.20 2.36 -17.86
C TYR A 137 14.41 2.02 -16.97
N ASP A 138 15.63 2.22 -17.47
CA ASP A 138 16.87 1.72 -16.83
C ASP A 138 17.46 2.67 -15.78
N TYR A 139 16.93 3.90 -15.65
CA TYR A 139 17.55 4.94 -14.85
C TYR A 139 16.66 5.40 -13.70
N ASP A 140 17.19 5.31 -12.48
CA ASP A 140 16.69 5.99 -11.29
C ASP A 140 17.30 7.39 -11.20
N LEU A 141 16.73 8.34 -11.96
CA LEU A 141 17.25 9.71 -12.04
C LEU A 141 17.09 10.46 -10.72
N VAL A 142 16.06 10.15 -9.93
CA VAL A 142 15.86 10.76 -8.60
C VAL A 142 16.97 10.29 -7.66
N GLY A 143 17.30 9.00 -7.68
CA GLY A 143 18.43 8.45 -6.93
C GLY A 143 19.77 9.10 -7.26
N MET A 144 19.99 9.50 -8.52
CA MET A 144 21.23 10.19 -8.94
C MET A 144 21.39 11.60 -8.34
N ILE A 145 20.29 12.28 -8.00
CA ILE A 145 20.32 13.64 -7.43
C ILE A 145 20.10 13.65 -5.91
N TRP A 146 19.72 12.52 -5.30
CA TRP A 146 19.42 12.39 -3.88
C TRP A 146 20.66 11.94 -3.09
N ASN A 147 21.58 12.88 -2.85
CA ASN A 147 22.88 12.60 -2.22
C ASN A 147 22.80 11.96 -0.82
N ASP A 148 21.77 12.31 -0.04
CA ASP A 148 21.52 11.83 1.32
C ASP A 148 20.34 10.86 1.38
N ARG A 149 20.15 10.08 0.31
CA ARG A 149 19.08 9.06 0.24
C ARG A 149 19.25 8.03 1.36
N PRO A 150 18.20 7.77 2.17
CA PRO A 150 18.25 6.73 3.19
C PRO A 150 18.57 5.36 2.59
N ASP A 151 19.36 4.55 3.29
CA ASP A 151 19.59 3.16 2.90
C ASP A 151 18.30 2.33 2.97
N LEU A 152 18.29 1.20 2.27
CA LEU A 152 17.24 0.20 2.44
C LEU A 152 17.25 -0.31 3.88
N SER A 153 16.05 -0.58 4.43
CA SER A 153 15.92 -1.10 5.78
C SER A 153 16.75 -2.38 5.99
N THR A 154 17.39 -2.48 7.15
CA THR A 154 18.12 -3.66 7.62
C THR A 154 17.40 -4.36 8.79
N ALA A 155 16.09 -4.11 8.95
CA ALA A 155 15.28 -4.72 9.99
C ALA A 155 15.39 -6.25 9.94
N LYS A 156 15.48 -6.87 11.12
CA LYS A 156 15.60 -8.33 11.22
C LYS A 156 14.26 -9.00 10.96
N ALA A 157 14.31 -10.12 10.26
CA ALA A 157 13.15 -10.97 10.04
C ALA A 157 12.93 -11.91 11.22
N PHE A 158 11.71 -12.40 11.38
CA PHE A 158 11.37 -13.46 12.32
C PHE A 158 10.45 -14.50 11.66
N LEU A 159 10.52 -15.73 12.13
CA LEU A 159 9.65 -16.82 11.71
C LEU A 159 8.32 -16.74 12.47
N LEU A 160 7.21 -16.83 11.75
CA LEU A 160 5.87 -16.93 12.32
C LEU A 160 5.53 -18.39 12.54
N ASP A 161 5.40 -18.78 13.82
CA ASP A 161 5.06 -20.13 14.22
C ASP A 161 3.73 -20.61 13.60
N VAL A 162 3.65 -21.89 13.27
CA VAL A 162 2.45 -22.56 12.73
C VAL A 162 1.25 -22.46 13.68
N LYS A 163 1.46 -22.31 14.99
CA LYS A 163 0.38 -22.04 15.95
C LYS A 163 -0.37 -20.73 15.65
N TYR A 164 0.30 -19.77 14.99
CA TYR A 164 -0.32 -18.54 14.50
C TYR A 164 -0.81 -18.71 13.07
N ALA A 165 0.08 -19.16 12.18
CA ALA A 165 -0.18 -19.22 10.73
C ALA A 165 -1.14 -20.35 10.31
N GLY A 166 -1.31 -21.39 11.11
CA GLY A 166 -2.17 -22.55 10.83
C GLY A 166 -1.65 -23.52 9.77
N GLU A 167 -0.60 -23.16 9.04
CA GLU A 167 -0.07 -23.95 7.93
C GLU A 167 1.43 -23.70 7.73
N THR A 168 2.18 -24.75 7.36
CA THR A 168 3.63 -24.69 7.12
C THR A 168 3.98 -24.08 5.76
N PHE A 169 5.21 -23.59 5.62
CA PHE A 169 5.76 -23.16 4.33
C PHE A 169 5.69 -24.28 3.28
N SER A 170 6.12 -25.50 3.63
CA SER A 170 6.05 -26.67 2.75
C SER A 170 4.66 -26.93 2.17
N SER A 171 3.62 -26.87 3.01
CA SER A 171 2.23 -27.06 2.58
C SER A 171 1.78 -25.96 1.61
N LYS A 172 2.08 -24.70 1.91
CA LYS A 172 1.77 -23.56 1.05
C LYS A 172 2.51 -23.63 -0.29
N LEU A 173 3.79 -23.98 -0.27
CA LEU A 173 4.62 -24.15 -1.47
C LEU A 173 4.05 -25.24 -2.38
N ASN A 174 3.57 -26.35 -1.82
CA ASN A 174 2.92 -27.41 -2.60
C ASN A 174 1.66 -26.90 -3.31
N ARG A 175 0.80 -26.15 -2.62
CA ARG A 175 -0.41 -25.53 -3.23
C ARG A 175 -0.04 -24.56 -4.36
N VAL A 176 1.03 -23.77 -4.17
CA VAL A 176 1.53 -22.88 -5.24
C VAL A 176 2.00 -23.68 -6.44
N ARG A 177 2.79 -24.75 -6.24
CA ARG A 177 3.24 -25.64 -7.33
C ARG A 177 2.10 -26.38 -8.02
N GLU A 178 1.02 -26.73 -7.30
CA GLU A 178 -0.20 -27.28 -7.89
C GLU A 178 -0.86 -26.26 -8.82
N SER A 179 -1.03 -25.01 -8.36
CA SER A 179 -1.56 -23.93 -9.20
C SER A 179 -0.68 -23.64 -10.43
N MET A 180 0.65 -23.69 -10.29
CA MET A 180 1.57 -23.61 -11.42
C MET A 180 1.31 -24.71 -12.45
N LYS A 181 1.16 -25.97 -12.01
CA LYS A 181 0.87 -27.10 -12.89
C LYS A 181 -0.48 -26.96 -13.60
N GLU A 182 -1.53 -26.52 -12.90
CA GLU A 182 -2.85 -26.25 -13.49
C GLU A 182 -2.81 -25.20 -14.60
N LYS A 183 -1.92 -24.21 -14.45
CA LYS A 183 -1.67 -23.16 -15.44
C LYS A 183 -0.60 -23.52 -16.48
N ASN A 184 -0.10 -24.76 -16.46
CA ASN A 184 0.99 -25.25 -17.31
C ASN A 184 2.27 -24.40 -17.23
N ALA A 185 2.57 -23.82 -16.07
CA ALA A 185 3.79 -23.08 -15.78
C ALA A 185 4.79 -23.93 -14.98
N ASN A 186 6.08 -23.74 -15.23
CA ASN A 186 7.17 -24.41 -14.49
C ASN A 186 8.01 -23.44 -13.65
N VAL A 187 7.85 -22.13 -13.87
CA VAL A 187 8.47 -21.05 -13.09
C VAL A 187 7.38 -20.08 -12.63
N HIS A 188 7.49 -19.54 -11.42
CA HIS A 188 6.61 -18.49 -10.93
C HIS A 188 7.41 -17.42 -10.20
N VAL A 189 7.19 -16.16 -10.56
CA VAL A 189 7.81 -15.00 -9.88
C VAL A 189 6.81 -14.30 -8.99
N ILE A 190 7.21 -14.03 -7.74
CA ILE A 190 6.44 -13.26 -6.76
C ILE A 190 7.26 -12.03 -6.37
N THR A 191 6.62 -10.87 -6.43
CA THR A 191 7.23 -9.56 -6.15
C THR A 191 6.57 -8.83 -5.00
N THR A 192 5.33 -9.17 -4.66
CA THR A 192 4.57 -8.58 -3.57
C THR A 192 5.06 -9.10 -2.22
N LEU A 193 5.38 -8.18 -1.32
CA LEU A 193 6.03 -8.51 -0.04
C LEU A 193 5.12 -9.30 0.91
N ASP A 194 3.81 -9.04 0.87
CA ASP A 194 2.80 -9.72 1.68
C ASP A 194 2.58 -11.17 1.23
N ASP A 195 2.62 -11.43 -0.08
CA ASP A 195 2.56 -12.77 -0.64
C ASP A 195 3.80 -13.60 -0.25
N ILE A 196 5.00 -13.00 -0.32
CA ILE A 196 6.24 -13.66 0.10
C ILE A 196 6.22 -13.91 1.62
N ALA A 197 5.87 -12.90 2.42
CA ALA A 197 5.74 -13.07 3.86
C ALA A 197 4.75 -14.19 4.22
N TRP A 198 3.58 -14.24 3.57
CA TRP A 198 2.58 -15.29 3.80
C TRP A 198 3.09 -16.69 3.41
N LEU A 199 3.71 -16.82 2.24
CA LEU A 199 4.18 -18.10 1.72
C LEU A 199 5.23 -18.72 2.64
N PHE A 200 6.25 -17.94 3.01
CA PHE A 200 7.40 -18.43 3.79
C PHE A 200 7.15 -18.45 5.31
N ASN A 201 6.00 -17.94 5.78
CA ASN A 201 5.77 -17.64 7.20
C ASN A 201 6.86 -16.75 7.83
N ILE A 202 7.46 -15.87 7.04
CA ILE A 202 8.48 -14.93 7.52
C ILE A 202 7.83 -13.54 7.63
N ARG A 203 8.15 -12.81 8.68
CA ARG A 203 7.72 -11.42 8.91
C ARG A 203 8.94 -10.55 9.17
N GLY A 204 8.78 -9.24 9.04
CA GLY A 204 9.86 -8.27 9.22
C GLY A 204 9.35 -6.89 9.59
N GLY A 205 10.21 -5.90 9.48
CA GLY A 205 9.88 -4.49 9.77
C GLY A 205 10.45 -3.54 8.72
N ASP A 206 10.61 -4.00 7.47
CA ASP A 206 11.20 -3.16 6.43
C ASP A 206 10.28 -2.06 5.91
N VAL A 207 8.97 -2.29 6.03
CA VAL A 207 7.93 -1.31 5.68
C VAL A 207 7.17 -1.01 6.96
N LYS A 208 7.12 0.27 7.33
CA LYS A 208 6.38 0.68 8.54
C LYS A 208 4.93 0.21 8.44
N PHE A 209 4.39 -0.28 9.56
CA PHE A 209 3.02 -0.78 9.70
C PHE A 209 2.69 -2.08 8.98
N ASN A 210 3.56 -2.55 8.07
CA ASN A 210 3.36 -3.76 7.28
C ASN A 210 4.50 -4.73 7.61
N PRO A 211 4.25 -5.82 8.34
CA PRO A 211 5.30 -6.67 8.91
C PRO A 211 5.94 -7.59 7.86
N VAL A 212 6.58 -7.00 6.86
CA VAL A 212 7.13 -7.67 5.68
C VAL A 212 8.65 -7.44 5.55
N VAL A 213 9.28 -8.25 4.69
CA VAL A 213 10.73 -8.19 4.41
C VAL A 213 10.93 -7.92 2.92
N LEU A 214 11.72 -6.90 2.59
CA LEU A 214 12.10 -6.57 1.21
C LEU A 214 12.76 -7.79 0.56
N SER A 215 12.03 -8.41 -0.37
CA SER A 215 12.46 -9.66 -1.00
C SER A 215 11.72 -9.94 -2.31
N TYR A 216 12.31 -10.79 -3.13
CA TYR A 216 11.65 -11.43 -4.27
C TYR A 216 11.71 -12.94 -4.13
N ALA A 217 10.75 -13.65 -4.72
CA ALA A 217 10.80 -15.10 -4.81
C ALA A 217 10.62 -15.56 -6.26
N LEU A 218 11.41 -16.55 -6.67
CA LEU A 218 11.22 -17.30 -7.91
C LEU A 218 11.12 -18.79 -7.57
N ILE A 219 9.99 -19.38 -7.89
CA ILE A 219 9.63 -20.75 -7.55
C ILE A 219 9.70 -21.60 -8.82
N THR A 220 10.43 -22.69 -8.78
CA THR A 220 10.35 -23.76 -9.78
C THR A 220 9.60 -24.97 -9.20
N LEU A 221 9.39 -25.99 -10.03
CA LEU A 221 8.73 -27.23 -9.59
C LEU A 221 9.54 -28.00 -8.52
N ASP A 222 10.84 -27.74 -8.39
CA ASP A 222 11.80 -28.49 -7.57
C ASP A 222 12.66 -27.62 -6.64
N LYS A 223 12.69 -26.30 -6.85
CA LYS A 223 13.55 -25.36 -6.13
C LYS A 223 12.83 -24.04 -5.86
N VAL A 224 13.35 -23.28 -4.91
CA VAL A 224 12.92 -21.91 -4.66
C VAL A 224 14.16 -21.01 -4.57
N TYR A 225 14.09 -19.84 -5.17
CA TYR A 225 15.10 -18.80 -5.05
C TYR A 225 14.50 -17.62 -4.29
N LEU A 226 15.08 -17.28 -3.13
CA LEU A 226 14.67 -16.15 -2.31
C LEU A 226 15.74 -15.06 -2.40
N PHE A 227 15.39 -13.93 -3.01
CA PHE A 227 16.28 -12.78 -3.18
C PHE A 227 16.04 -11.82 -2.02
N VAL A 228 16.96 -11.77 -1.06
CA VAL A 228 16.82 -11.01 0.18
C VAL A 228 18.19 -10.67 0.73
N ASP A 229 18.30 -9.59 1.51
CA ASP A 229 19.50 -9.38 2.32
C ASP A 229 19.61 -10.50 3.38
N LYS A 230 20.56 -11.41 3.16
CA LYS A 230 20.83 -12.54 4.05
C LYS A 230 21.10 -12.11 5.49
N SER A 231 21.60 -10.89 5.72
CA SER A 231 21.84 -10.37 7.08
C SER A 231 20.57 -10.28 7.92
N LYS A 232 19.39 -10.25 7.29
CA LYS A 232 18.08 -10.17 7.97
C LYS A 232 17.60 -11.50 8.52
N LEU A 233 18.14 -12.62 8.05
CA LEU A 233 17.67 -13.96 8.38
C LEU A 233 18.48 -14.54 9.56
N ASN A 234 17.79 -15.07 10.55
CA ASN A 234 18.40 -15.77 11.69
C ASN A 234 18.56 -17.28 11.40
N GLU A 235 19.22 -18.01 12.29
CA GLU A 235 19.45 -19.47 12.14
C GLU A 235 18.15 -20.27 12.06
N GLU A 236 17.12 -19.88 12.81
CA GLU A 236 15.81 -20.53 12.80
C GLU A 236 15.16 -20.48 11.41
N ILE A 237 15.15 -19.28 10.78
CA ILE A 237 14.65 -19.10 9.43
C ILE A 237 15.48 -19.92 8.43
N LEU A 238 16.81 -19.86 8.52
CA LEU A 238 17.69 -20.61 7.61
C LEU A 238 17.44 -22.13 7.70
N ASN A 239 17.23 -22.64 8.91
CA ASN A 239 16.90 -24.05 9.13
C ASN A 239 15.53 -24.41 8.55
N GLU A 240 14.51 -23.56 8.68
CA GLU A 240 13.19 -23.80 8.06
C GLU A 240 13.29 -23.82 6.53
N LEU A 241 13.98 -22.83 5.94
CA LEU A 241 14.18 -22.74 4.49
C LEU A 241 14.97 -23.94 3.93
N SER A 242 15.91 -24.48 4.71
CA SER A 242 16.72 -25.64 4.29
C SER A 242 15.89 -26.91 4.02
N LYS A 243 14.67 -26.98 4.55
CA LYS A 243 13.75 -28.11 4.35
C LYS A 243 13.16 -28.19 2.93
N GLU A 244 13.19 -27.08 2.17
CA GLU A 244 12.48 -26.94 0.89
C GLU A 244 13.36 -26.51 -0.29
N ASN A 245 14.64 -26.90 -0.31
CA ASN A 245 15.61 -26.57 -1.37
C ASN A 245 15.58 -25.07 -1.74
N VAL A 246 15.56 -24.20 -0.72
CA VAL A 246 15.57 -22.75 -0.93
C VAL A 246 17.01 -22.25 -1.07
N GLU A 247 17.31 -21.57 -2.17
CA GLU A 247 18.57 -20.86 -2.36
C GLU A 247 18.39 -19.37 -2.10
N ILE A 248 19.20 -18.82 -1.19
CA ILE A 248 19.19 -17.40 -0.85
C ILE A 248 20.15 -16.66 -1.77
N LYS A 249 19.67 -15.61 -2.44
CA LYS A 249 20.43 -14.72 -3.32
C LYS A 249 20.37 -13.27 -2.83
N PRO A 250 21.35 -12.42 -3.18
CA PRO A 250 21.27 -10.98 -2.95
C PRO A 250 19.98 -10.38 -3.52
N TYR A 251 19.42 -9.39 -2.83
CA TYR A 251 18.11 -8.80 -3.13
C TYR A 251 17.96 -8.32 -4.60
N ASN A 252 18.98 -7.66 -5.16
CA ASN A 252 18.93 -7.11 -6.52
C ASN A 252 19.28 -8.14 -7.61
N ASP A 253 19.73 -9.35 -7.27
CA ASP A 253 20.16 -10.33 -8.27
C ASP A 253 18.98 -10.86 -9.10
N ILE A 254 17.72 -10.64 -8.67
CA ILE A 254 16.52 -11.04 -9.42
C ILE A 254 16.52 -10.49 -10.85
N TYR A 255 17.02 -9.26 -11.05
CA TYR A 255 16.98 -8.58 -12.35
C TYR A 255 17.92 -9.22 -13.37
N GLU A 256 19.06 -9.74 -12.93
CA GLU A 256 19.97 -10.50 -13.80
C GLU A 256 19.58 -11.97 -13.88
N PHE A 257 19.09 -12.56 -12.78
CA PHE A 257 18.68 -13.96 -12.74
C PHE A 257 17.51 -14.24 -13.69
N ILE A 258 16.52 -13.34 -13.78
CA ILE A 258 15.36 -13.57 -14.65
C ILE A 258 15.72 -13.57 -16.15
N LYS A 259 16.85 -12.97 -16.52
CA LYS A 259 17.39 -13.00 -17.90
C LYS A 259 17.95 -14.38 -18.28
N THR A 260 18.22 -15.25 -17.30
CA THR A 260 18.81 -16.57 -17.53
C THR A 260 17.78 -17.69 -17.72
N LEU A 261 16.48 -17.36 -17.74
CA LEU A 261 15.42 -18.33 -18.01
C LEU A 261 15.57 -18.92 -19.42
N ASP A 262 15.34 -20.22 -19.55
CA ASP A 262 15.48 -20.93 -20.82
C ASP A 262 14.23 -20.76 -21.69
N LYS A 263 14.37 -20.81 -23.01
CA LYS A 263 13.24 -20.73 -23.95
C LYS A 263 12.13 -21.77 -23.74
N ASN A 264 12.43 -22.88 -23.04
CA ASN A 264 11.44 -23.91 -22.71
C ASN A 264 10.69 -23.62 -21.40
N ASP A 265 11.10 -22.59 -20.65
CA ASP A 265 10.40 -22.16 -19.45
C ASP A 265 9.10 -21.43 -19.79
N LYS A 266 8.12 -21.64 -18.91
CA LYS A 266 6.82 -21.00 -18.89
C LYS A 266 6.65 -20.32 -17.55
N ILE A 267 6.76 -18.99 -17.54
CA ILE A 267 6.73 -18.19 -16.32
C ILE A 267 5.31 -17.72 -16.02
N LEU A 268 4.80 -18.14 -14.86
CA LEU A 268 3.60 -17.58 -14.23
C LEU A 268 3.98 -16.25 -13.56
N LEU A 269 3.28 -15.19 -13.93
CA LEU A 269 3.45 -13.86 -13.36
C LEU A 269 2.12 -13.13 -13.28
N ASP A 270 2.05 -12.11 -12.45
CA ASP A 270 0.92 -11.18 -12.38
C ASP A 270 1.39 -9.80 -12.84
N SER A 271 1.03 -9.40 -14.06
CA SER A 271 1.43 -8.11 -14.63
C SER A 271 0.90 -6.92 -13.83
N THR A 272 -0.15 -7.11 -13.02
CA THR A 272 -0.69 -6.07 -12.13
C THR A 272 0.12 -5.89 -10.84
N LYS A 273 1.13 -6.74 -10.61
CA LYS A 273 1.95 -6.74 -9.39
C LYS A 273 3.45 -6.62 -9.66
N ILE A 274 3.97 -7.37 -10.63
CA ILE A 274 5.40 -7.29 -10.95
C ILE A 274 5.76 -5.89 -11.46
N ASN A 275 7.00 -5.47 -11.23
CA ASN A 275 7.49 -4.23 -11.79
C ASN A 275 7.88 -4.37 -13.28
N TYR A 276 7.89 -3.24 -13.97
CA TYR A 276 8.16 -3.16 -15.41
C TYR A 276 9.56 -3.68 -15.78
N ALA A 277 10.57 -3.44 -14.95
CA ALA A 277 11.93 -3.93 -15.17
C ALA A 277 12.01 -5.46 -15.15
N ILE A 278 11.33 -6.13 -14.21
CA ILE A 278 11.23 -7.59 -14.17
C ILE A 278 10.59 -8.11 -15.46
N LEU A 279 9.47 -7.54 -15.89
CA LEU A 279 8.78 -7.98 -17.10
C LEU A 279 9.68 -7.89 -18.35
N ASN A 280 10.37 -6.77 -18.52
CA ASN A 280 11.21 -6.51 -19.71
C ASN A 280 12.54 -7.27 -19.69
N ASN A 281 13.00 -7.71 -18.51
CA ASN A 281 14.18 -8.56 -18.40
C ASN A 281 13.89 -10.05 -18.66
N ILE A 282 12.63 -10.48 -18.75
CA ILE A 282 12.29 -11.84 -19.16
C ILE A 282 12.62 -12.01 -20.65
N PRO A 283 13.40 -13.03 -21.05
CA PRO A 283 13.70 -13.28 -22.46
C PRO A 283 12.45 -13.35 -23.34
N SER A 284 12.57 -12.90 -24.59
CA SER A 284 11.43 -12.80 -25.50
C SER A 284 10.82 -14.16 -25.86
N GLU A 285 11.65 -15.20 -25.84
CA GLU A 285 11.35 -16.58 -26.18
C GLU A 285 10.68 -17.35 -25.04
N VAL A 286 10.74 -16.81 -23.81
CA VAL A 286 10.08 -17.40 -22.63
C VAL A 286 8.59 -17.08 -22.68
N GLU A 287 7.76 -18.12 -22.61
CA GLU A 287 6.31 -17.99 -22.59
C GLU A 287 5.84 -17.39 -21.25
N LYS A 288 5.07 -16.32 -21.32
CA LYS A 288 4.57 -15.58 -20.15
C LYS A 288 3.10 -15.94 -19.93
N VAL A 289 2.80 -16.55 -18.78
CA VAL A 289 1.45 -16.86 -18.33
C VAL A 289 1.03 -15.73 -17.37
N ASP A 290 0.33 -14.72 -17.90
CA ASP A 290 -0.12 -13.55 -17.13
C ASP A 290 -1.47 -13.81 -16.45
N GLU A 291 -1.42 -14.11 -15.16
CA GLU A 291 -2.55 -14.50 -14.32
C GLU A 291 -2.37 -13.90 -12.91
N PHE A 292 -3.45 -13.80 -12.16
CA PHE A 292 -3.37 -13.35 -10.78
C PHE A 292 -2.45 -14.26 -9.95
N ASN A 293 -1.66 -13.65 -9.05
CA ASN A 293 -0.80 -14.40 -8.15
C ASN A 293 -1.63 -15.41 -7.33
N PRO A 294 -1.35 -16.73 -7.40
CA PRO A 294 -2.11 -17.74 -6.66
C PRO A 294 -2.17 -17.48 -5.15
N THR A 295 -1.08 -16.99 -4.56
CA THR A 295 -1.01 -16.73 -3.11
C THR A 295 -2.00 -15.66 -2.67
N MET A 296 -2.34 -14.70 -3.54
CA MET A 296 -3.33 -13.65 -3.25
C MET A 296 -4.69 -14.26 -2.89
N PHE A 297 -5.17 -15.24 -3.65
CA PHE A 297 -6.43 -15.91 -3.34
C PHE A 297 -6.30 -16.87 -2.16
N MET A 298 -5.17 -17.56 -2.05
CA MET A 298 -4.91 -18.52 -0.97
C MET A 298 -4.92 -17.85 0.41
N LYS A 299 -4.30 -16.67 0.54
CA LYS A 299 -4.24 -15.92 1.81
C LYS A 299 -5.48 -15.08 2.10
N ALA A 300 -6.23 -14.71 1.07
CA ALA A 300 -7.50 -14.02 1.24
C ALA A 300 -8.54 -14.87 2.00
N GLN A 301 -8.44 -16.21 1.92
CA GLN A 301 -9.27 -17.16 2.65
C GLN A 301 -8.53 -17.68 3.90
N LYS A 302 -8.86 -17.09 5.06
CA LYS A 302 -8.17 -17.40 6.31
C LYS A 302 -8.53 -18.81 6.78
N ASN A 303 -7.53 -19.57 7.19
CA ASN A 303 -7.74 -20.90 7.75
C ASN A 303 -8.33 -20.81 9.18
N PRO A 304 -8.83 -21.93 9.76
CA PRO A 304 -9.46 -21.89 11.09
C PRO A 304 -8.58 -21.35 12.22
N ILE A 305 -7.25 -21.57 12.16
CA ILE A 305 -6.31 -21.07 13.16
C ILE A 305 -6.11 -19.56 12.99
N GLU A 306 -5.88 -19.07 11.77
CA GLU A 306 -5.81 -17.64 11.48
C GLU A 306 -7.11 -16.93 11.91
N LEU A 307 -8.28 -17.52 11.62
CA LEU A 307 -9.57 -16.95 12.02
C LEU A 307 -9.74 -16.84 13.54
N GLU A 308 -9.31 -17.84 14.29
CA GLU A 308 -9.37 -17.80 15.75
C GLU A 308 -8.42 -16.75 16.33
N ASN A 309 -7.19 -16.69 15.81
CA ASN A 309 -6.22 -15.67 16.19
C ASN A 309 -6.71 -14.24 15.84
N ILE A 310 -7.37 -14.05 14.69
CA ILE A 310 -7.99 -12.76 14.33
C ILE A 310 -9.04 -12.35 15.37
N ARG A 311 -9.88 -13.28 15.85
CA ARG A 311 -10.83 -12.98 16.92
C ARG A 311 -10.09 -12.55 18.19
N ASN A 312 -9.02 -13.25 18.55
CA ASN A 312 -8.21 -12.94 19.73
C ASN A 312 -7.56 -11.55 19.66
N SER A 313 -6.93 -11.20 18.53
CA SER A 313 -6.36 -9.86 18.32
C SER A 313 -7.43 -8.76 18.41
N HIS A 314 -8.61 -8.98 17.83
CA HIS A 314 -9.71 -8.00 17.92
C HIS A 314 -10.29 -7.87 19.33
N VAL A 315 -10.30 -8.93 20.14
CA VAL A 315 -10.67 -8.84 21.56
C VAL A 315 -9.64 -8.02 22.33
N LYS A 316 -8.34 -8.28 22.13
CA LYS A 316 -7.23 -7.52 22.75
C LYS A 316 -7.30 -6.03 22.38
N ASP A 317 -7.47 -5.72 21.09
CA ASP A 317 -7.62 -4.35 20.60
C ASP A 317 -8.88 -3.68 21.18
N GLY A 318 -9.99 -4.42 21.24
CA GLY A 318 -11.23 -3.96 21.87
C GLY A 318 -11.07 -3.59 23.35
N VAL A 319 -10.24 -4.33 24.11
CA VAL A 319 -9.89 -3.98 25.50
C VAL A 319 -9.12 -2.67 25.54
N ALA A 320 -8.08 -2.51 24.72
CA ALA A 320 -7.30 -1.27 24.64
C ALA A 320 -8.18 -0.07 24.27
N PHE A 321 -9.03 -0.22 23.25
CA PHE A 321 -9.93 0.83 22.78
C PHE A 321 -10.99 1.21 23.84
N THR A 322 -11.54 0.22 24.55
CA THR A 322 -12.51 0.47 25.62
C THR A 322 -11.87 1.24 26.78
N LYS A 323 -10.66 0.85 27.21
CA LYS A 323 -9.88 1.60 28.22
C LYS A 323 -9.60 3.03 27.74
N PHE A 324 -9.24 3.21 26.48
CA PHE A 324 -9.00 4.52 25.88
C PHE A 324 -10.25 5.39 25.91
N MET A 325 -11.40 4.86 25.45
CA MET A 325 -12.68 5.58 25.49
C MET A 325 -13.06 6.00 26.90
N TYR A 326 -12.86 5.11 27.89
CA TYR A 326 -13.09 5.42 29.29
C TYR A 326 -12.18 6.55 29.77
N TRP A 327 -10.87 6.45 29.51
CA TRP A 327 -9.90 7.48 29.86
C TRP A 327 -10.26 8.83 29.21
N LEU A 328 -10.51 8.85 27.90
CA LEU A 328 -10.81 10.06 27.15
C LEU A 328 -12.04 10.79 27.71
N LYS A 329 -13.16 10.06 27.89
CA LYS A 329 -14.41 10.65 28.40
C LYS A 329 -14.32 11.14 29.83
N ASN A 330 -13.48 10.54 30.66
CA ASN A 330 -13.33 10.95 32.06
C ASN A 330 -12.35 12.10 32.27
N ASN A 331 -11.50 12.39 31.28
CA ASN A 331 -10.39 13.34 31.40
C ASN A 331 -10.49 14.56 30.47
N VAL A 332 -11.23 14.48 29.35
CA VAL A 332 -11.43 15.63 28.46
C VAL A 332 -12.02 16.82 29.24
N GLY A 333 -11.42 18.00 29.06
CA GLY A 333 -11.77 19.22 29.79
C GLY A 333 -11.28 19.30 31.24
N LYS A 334 -10.67 18.23 31.79
CA LYS A 334 -10.04 18.21 33.13
C LYS A 334 -8.52 18.27 33.06
N ILE A 335 -7.95 17.62 32.05
CA ILE A 335 -6.52 17.68 31.71
C ILE A 335 -6.37 18.10 30.25
N GLU A 336 -5.18 18.54 29.89
CA GLU A 336 -4.86 18.81 28.49
C GLU A 336 -4.76 17.51 27.70
N ILE A 337 -5.55 17.39 26.64
CA ILE A 337 -5.53 16.29 25.69
C ILE A 337 -5.53 16.94 24.31
N SER A 338 -4.55 16.61 23.49
CA SER A 338 -4.45 16.91 22.06
C SER A 338 -4.61 15.66 21.19
N GLU A 339 -4.76 15.84 19.88
CA GLU A 339 -4.87 14.75 18.90
C GLU A 339 -3.68 13.79 18.97
N LEU A 340 -2.46 14.32 19.06
CA LEU A 340 -1.23 13.54 19.22
C LEU A 340 -1.21 12.81 20.57
N SER A 341 -1.57 13.49 21.66
CA SER A 341 -1.56 12.87 22.99
C SER A 341 -2.61 11.75 23.11
N ALA A 342 -3.77 11.91 22.47
CA ALA A 342 -4.82 10.90 22.42
C ALA A 342 -4.39 9.68 21.61
N SER A 343 -3.78 9.91 20.44
CA SER A 343 -3.18 8.86 19.61
C SER A 343 -2.13 8.07 20.38
N LYS A 344 -1.21 8.77 21.04
CA LYS A 344 -0.16 8.15 21.86
C LYS A 344 -0.75 7.34 23.01
N LYS A 345 -1.79 7.86 23.68
CA LYS A 345 -2.45 7.15 24.78
C LYS A 345 -3.10 5.84 24.32
N LEU A 346 -3.75 5.83 23.16
CA LEU A 346 -4.33 4.61 22.60
C LEU A 346 -3.25 3.60 22.21
N GLU A 347 -2.15 4.05 21.59
CA GLU A 347 -1.02 3.19 21.28
C GLU A 347 -0.40 2.58 22.55
N ASP A 348 -0.24 3.35 23.62
CA ASP A 348 0.28 2.84 24.90
C ASP A 348 -0.61 1.74 25.48
N LEU A 349 -1.93 1.91 25.40
CA LEU A 349 -2.89 0.89 25.83
C LEU A 349 -2.84 -0.38 24.95
N ARG A 350 -2.49 -0.25 23.66
CA ARG A 350 -2.23 -1.38 22.77
C ARG A 350 -0.91 -2.08 23.11
N ARG A 351 0.14 -1.33 23.45
CA ARG A 351 1.44 -1.87 23.91
C ARG A 351 1.32 -2.68 25.20
N GLU A 352 0.30 -2.43 26.02
CA GLU A 352 -0.03 -3.27 27.18
C GLU A 352 -0.63 -4.64 26.80
N GLN A 353 -1.12 -4.82 25.57
CA GLN A 353 -1.72 -6.07 25.12
C GLN A 353 -0.65 -7.07 24.68
N GLU A 354 -0.79 -8.33 25.10
CA GLU A 354 0.14 -9.39 24.75
C GLU A 354 0.25 -9.58 23.23
N GLY A 355 1.50 -9.59 22.75
CA GLY A 355 1.81 -9.86 21.35
C GLY A 355 1.63 -8.67 20.41
N PHE A 356 1.38 -7.47 20.92
CA PHE A 356 1.43 -6.24 20.12
C PHE A 356 2.83 -6.00 19.57
N ILE A 357 2.92 -5.62 18.30
CA ILE A 357 4.17 -5.37 17.57
C ILE A 357 4.31 -3.87 17.30
N GLU A 358 3.39 -3.33 16.49
CA GLU A 358 3.35 -1.93 16.09
C GLU A 358 1.93 -1.55 15.65
N PRO A 359 1.61 -0.25 15.43
CA PRO A 359 0.38 0.13 14.75
C PRO A 359 0.27 -0.49 13.35
N SER A 360 -0.95 -0.78 12.88
CA SER A 360 -1.17 -1.31 11.51
C SER A 360 -1.28 -0.22 10.44
N PHE A 361 -1.31 1.05 10.85
CA PHE A 361 -1.17 2.25 10.02
C PHE A 361 -0.93 3.47 10.93
N GLY A 362 -0.64 4.63 10.33
CA GLY A 362 -0.55 5.88 11.08
C GLY A 362 -1.91 6.31 11.61
N THR A 363 -2.09 6.37 12.92
CA THR A 363 -3.35 6.75 13.56
C THR A 363 -3.87 8.09 13.02
N ILE A 364 -5.11 8.09 12.54
CA ILE A 364 -5.85 9.29 12.14
C ILE A 364 -6.65 9.74 13.36
N ALA A 365 -6.32 10.89 13.92
CA ALA A 365 -7.00 11.44 15.09
C ALA A 365 -7.41 12.89 14.80
N GLY A 366 -8.65 13.10 14.38
CA GLY A 366 -9.16 14.41 13.96
C GLY A 366 -10.21 14.95 14.93
N TYR A 367 -9.98 16.14 15.45
CA TYR A 367 -10.96 16.92 16.20
C TYR A 367 -11.68 17.91 15.27
N ARG A 368 -13.02 17.95 15.33
CA ARG A 368 -13.85 18.86 14.52
C ARG A 368 -13.56 18.79 13.01
N ASP A 369 -13.11 19.89 12.42
CA ASP A 369 -12.83 20.07 11.00
C ASP A 369 -11.68 19.18 10.53
N HIS A 370 -10.73 18.82 11.42
CA HIS A 370 -9.71 17.83 11.10
C HIS A 370 -10.32 16.46 10.77
N ALA A 371 -11.44 16.09 11.40
CA ALA A 371 -12.14 14.83 11.12
C ALA A 371 -12.81 14.79 9.73
N ALA A 372 -12.93 15.93 9.03
CA ALA A 372 -13.46 15.96 7.66
C ALA A 372 -12.43 15.53 6.61
N MET A 373 -11.14 15.49 6.98
CA MET A 373 -10.04 15.04 6.12
C MET A 373 -9.81 13.54 6.32
N MET A 374 -10.13 12.73 5.30
CA MET A 374 -10.16 11.26 5.41
C MET A 374 -8.84 10.64 5.88
N HIS A 375 -7.69 11.17 5.45
CA HIS A 375 -6.35 10.66 5.77
C HIS A 375 -5.54 11.68 6.60
N TYR A 376 -6.22 12.43 7.48
CA TYR A 376 -5.54 13.38 8.36
C TYR A 376 -4.56 12.67 9.30
N SER A 377 -3.36 13.21 9.40
CA SER A 377 -2.40 12.82 10.44
C SER A 377 -1.96 14.09 11.15
N ALA A 378 -2.16 14.12 12.47
CA ALA A 378 -1.75 15.27 13.26
C ALA A 378 -0.21 15.42 13.22
N THR A 379 0.24 16.64 13.04
CA THR A 379 1.64 17.06 13.15
C THR A 379 1.81 17.89 14.41
N LYS A 380 3.04 18.24 14.80
CA LYS A 380 3.24 19.16 15.93
C LYS A 380 2.63 20.52 15.65
N GLU A 381 2.58 20.91 14.38
CA GLU A 381 2.08 22.19 13.89
C GLU A 381 0.56 22.21 13.80
N SER A 382 -0.09 21.05 13.59
CA SER A 382 -1.55 20.91 13.47
C SER A 382 -2.23 20.28 14.69
N ASP A 383 -1.48 19.95 15.75
CA ASP A 383 -1.99 19.23 16.92
C ASP A 383 -3.09 20.02 17.65
N ALA A 384 -4.36 19.67 17.39
CA ALA A 384 -5.48 20.37 18.00
C ALA A 384 -5.73 19.88 19.44
N LYS A 385 -6.01 20.83 20.34
CA LYS A 385 -6.51 20.51 21.68
C LYS A 385 -7.97 20.05 21.62
N LEU A 386 -8.26 18.94 22.29
CA LEU A 386 -9.61 18.41 22.46
C LEU A 386 -10.33 19.17 23.58
N GLU A 387 -11.49 19.71 23.24
CA GLU A 387 -12.40 20.35 24.21
C GLU A 387 -13.59 19.43 24.53
N ALA A 388 -14.27 19.69 25.65
CA ALA A 388 -15.46 18.94 26.08
C ALA A 388 -16.73 19.30 25.27
N SER A 389 -16.60 19.32 23.94
CA SER A 389 -17.60 19.67 22.95
C SER A 389 -17.27 19.00 21.62
N ASP A 390 -18.26 18.89 20.73
CA ASP A 390 -18.10 18.36 19.38
C ASP A 390 -17.66 16.88 19.30
N LEU A 391 -17.23 16.48 18.11
CA LEU A 391 -16.82 15.14 17.76
C LEU A 391 -15.29 15.04 17.66
N PHE A 392 -14.77 13.92 18.13
CA PHE A 392 -13.40 13.48 17.88
C PHE A 392 -13.46 12.14 17.16
N LEU A 393 -12.85 12.07 15.98
CA LEU A 393 -12.70 10.84 15.21
C LEU A 393 -11.31 10.28 15.48
N ILE A 394 -11.25 8.99 15.79
CA ILE A 394 -9.99 8.26 15.84
C ILE A 394 -10.12 6.98 15.03
N ASP A 395 -9.24 6.83 14.06
CA ASP A 395 -9.05 5.65 13.22
C ASP A 395 -7.66 5.08 13.46
N SER A 396 -7.59 3.82 13.85
CA SER A 396 -6.33 3.22 14.28
C SER A 396 -6.40 1.71 14.35
N GLY A 397 -5.26 1.05 14.31
CA GLY A 397 -5.17 -0.39 14.50
C GLY A 397 -3.80 -0.84 14.99
N GLY A 398 -3.63 -2.14 15.15
CA GLY A 398 -2.41 -2.78 15.63
C GLY A 398 -2.08 -4.05 14.86
N GLN A 399 -0.78 -4.30 14.73
CA GLN A 399 -0.20 -5.59 14.36
C GLN A 399 0.06 -6.37 15.65
N TYR A 400 -0.46 -7.59 15.67
CA TYR A 400 -0.29 -8.56 16.75
C TYR A 400 0.21 -9.88 16.17
N PHE A 401 0.92 -10.69 16.94
CA PHE A 401 1.22 -12.08 16.52
C PHE A 401 -0.05 -12.85 16.12
N ASP A 402 -1.20 -12.52 16.74
CA ASP A 402 -2.50 -13.11 16.44
C ASP A 402 -3.25 -12.46 15.27
N GLY A 403 -2.73 -11.41 14.64
CA GLY A 403 -3.37 -10.79 13.47
C GLY A 403 -3.30 -9.26 13.44
N THR A 404 -4.04 -8.68 12.49
CA THR A 404 -4.06 -7.24 12.21
C THR A 404 -5.43 -6.68 12.53
N THR A 405 -5.48 -5.52 13.19
CA THR A 405 -6.74 -4.81 13.51
C THR A 405 -6.83 -3.48 12.78
N ASP A 406 -8.06 -3.03 12.58
CA ASP A 406 -8.42 -1.73 12.03
C ASP A 406 -9.78 -1.30 12.60
N ILE A 407 -9.83 -0.16 13.27
CA ILE A 407 -11.03 0.32 13.94
C ILE A 407 -11.10 1.85 13.99
N THR A 408 -12.20 2.37 13.44
CA THR A 408 -12.60 3.76 13.60
C THR A 408 -13.72 3.94 14.61
N ARG A 409 -13.65 4.98 15.45
CA ARG A 409 -14.80 5.51 16.18
C ARG A 409 -14.83 7.03 16.12
N THR A 410 -16.03 7.57 15.96
CA THR A 410 -16.31 9.00 16.17
C THR A 410 -17.02 9.16 17.51
N ILE A 411 -16.41 9.88 18.44
CA ILE A 411 -16.82 10.00 19.83
C ILE A 411 -17.28 11.44 20.08
N ALA A 412 -18.51 11.61 20.58
CA ALA A 412 -18.94 12.89 21.12
C ALA A 412 -18.24 13.15 22.47
N LEU A 413 -17.50 14.26 22.54
CA LEU A 413 -16.81 14.72 23.75
C LEU A 413 -17.67 15.64 24.62
N GLY A 414 -18.79 16.11 24.07
CA GLY A 414 -19.78 16.93 24.76
C GLY A 414 -21.05 17.09 23.94
N LYS A 415 -21.70 18.26 24.04
CA LYS A 415 -22.90 18.57 23.26
C LYS A 415 -22.55 18.69 21.77
N ILE A 416 -23.38 18.09 20.92
CA ILE A 416 -23.31 18.18 19.45
C ILE A 416 -24.65 18.68 18.87
N ASN A 417 -24.61 19.36 17.73
CA ASN A 417 -25.79 19.89 17.05
C ASN A 417 -26.58 18.79 16.32
N ASP A 418 -27.78 19.12 15.83
CA ASP A 418 -28.67 18.14 15.20
C ASP A 418 -28.22 17.71 13.80
N GLU A 419 -27.45 18.54 13.10
CA GLU A 419 -26.85 18.18 11.81
C GLU A 419 -25.80 17.08 11.96
N LEU A 420 -24.90 17.21 12.94
CA LEU A 420 -23.91 16.18 13.26
C LEU A 420 -24.57 14.86 13.68
N LYS A 421 -25.64 14.91 14.50
CA LYS A 421 -26.42 13.72 14.86
C LYS A 421 -27.05 13.06 13.64
N LYS A 422 -27.62 13.85 12.72
CA LYS A 422 -28.24 13.38 11.48
C LYS A 422 -27.22 12.64 10.61
N HIS A 423 -26.06 13.23 10.37
CA HIS A 423 -25.00 12.61 9.56
C HIS A 423 -24.41 11.37 10.24
N PHE A 424 -24.10 11.43 11.54
CA PHE A 424 -23.62 10.27 12.30
C PHE A 424 -24.62 9.10 12.24
N THR A 425 -25.91 9.39 12.39
CA THR A 425 -26.96 8.36 12.32
C THR A 425 -27.10 7.78 10.91
N ALA A 426 -26.95 8.59 9.85
CA ALA A 426 -26.93 8.08 8.48
C ALA A 426 -25.78 7.09 8.26
N VAL A 427 -24.56 7.43 8.70
CA VAL A 427 -23.38 6.56 8.64
C VAL A 427 -23.60 5.27 9.45
N ALA A 428 -24.08 5.39 10.69
CA ALA A 428 -24.35 4.23 11.54
C ALA A 428 -25.40 3.28 10.92
N ARG A 429 -26.46 3.82 10.30
CA ARG A 429 -27.45 3.03 9.56
C ARG A 429 -26.80 2.32 8.36
N GLY A 430 -25.90 2.98 7.64
CA GLY A 430 -25.15 2.38 6.54
C GLY A 430 -24.32 1.17 7.00
N MET A 431 -23.53 1.35 8.08
CA MET A 431 -22.73 0.29 8.68
C MET A 431 -23.59 -0.92 9.09
N ILE A 432 -24.69 -0.68 9.81
CA ILE A 432 -25.61 -1.74 10.26
C ILE A 432 -26.26 -2.46 9.07
N ASN A 433 -26.72 -1.73 8.06
CA ASN A 433 -27.34 -2.32 6.87
C ASN A 433 -26.39 -3.31 6.17
N LEU A 434 -25.13 -2.93 6.00
CA LEU A 434 -24.14 -3.79 5.36
C LEU A 434 -23.73 -4.96 6.27
N SER A 435 -23.51 -4.73 7.57
CA SER A 435 -23.08 -5.77 8.51
C SER A 435 -24.14 -6.86 8.72
N MET A 436 -25.42 -6.54 8.52
CA MET A 436 -26.53 -7.49 8.64
C MET A 436 -26.95 -8.12 7.30
N ALA A 437 -26.26 -7.79 6.20
CA ALA A 437 -26.62 -8.27 4.88
C ALA A 437 -26.48 -9.80 4.78
N LYS A 438 -27.51 -10.45 4.23
CA LYS A 438 -27.45 -11.84 3.77
C LYS A 438 -27.45 -11.85 2.25
N PHE A 439 -26.55 -12.61 1.66
CA PHE A 439 -26.33 -12.63 0.22
C PHE A 439 -26.02 -14.06 -0.27
N LEU A 440 -26.21 -14.29 -1.56
CA LEU A 440 -25.94 -15.58 -2.20
C LEU A 440 -24.44 -15.76 -2.42
N TYR A 441 -23.98 -17.01 -2.43
CA TYR A 441 -22.62 -17.36 -2.82
C TYR A 441 -22.27 -16.77 -4.21
N GLY A 442 -21.06 -16.23 -4.36
CA GLY A 442 -20.58 -15.61 -5.60
C GLY A 442 -20.83 -14.11 -5.72
N VAL A 443 -21.60 -13.50 -4.80
CA VAL A 443 -21.76 -12.03 -4.73
C VAL A 443 -20.42 -11.36 -4.39
N ARG A 444 -20.13 -10.24 -5.05
CA ARG A 444 -18.93 -9.43 -4.81
C ARG A 444 -19.28 -8.21 -3.97
N GLY A 445 -18.32 -7.63 -3.26
CA GLY A 445 -18.57 -6.44 -2.45
C GLY A 445 -19.08 -5.23 -3.25
N TYR A 446 -18.81 -5.16 -4.56
CA TYR A 446 -19.41 -4.17 -5.47
C TYR A 446 -20.94 -4.18 -5.48
N ASN A 447 -21.55 -5.36 -5.35
CA ASN A 447 -23.00 -5.51 -5.32
C ASN A 447 -23.61 -5.04 -3.99
N LEU A 448 -22.80 -4.96 -2.93
CA LEU A 448 -23.26 -4.74 -1.55
C LEU A 448 -22.95 -3.32 -1.05
N ASP A 449 -22.02 -2.61 -1.69
CA ASP A 449 -21.58 -1.26 -1.30
C ASP A 449 -22.74 -0.25 -1.14
N ILE A 450 -23.77 -0.39 -1.98
CA ILE A 450 -24.99 0.42 -1.92
C ILE A 450 -25.72 0.34 -0.58
N LEU A 451 -25.62 -0.78 0.15
CA LEU A 451 -26.30 -0.94 1.44
C LEU A 451 -25.76 0.04 2.48
N ALA A 452 -24.46 0.32 2.43
CA ALA A 452 -23.83 1.32 3.29
C ALA A 452 -24.13 2.74 2.83
N ARG A 453 -24.19 3.00 1.52
CA ARG A 453 -24.39 4.37 0.98
C ARG A 453 -25.83 4.85 0.98
N ARG A 454 -26.79 3.94 0.85
CA ARG A 454 -28.21 4.30 0.65
C ARG A 454 -28.74 5.34 1.65
N PRO A 455 -28.45 5.27 2.97
CA PRO A 455 -28.93 6.30 3.89
C PRO A 455 -28.37 7.71 3.62
N MET A 456 -27.15 7.83 3.08
CA MET A 456 -26.51 9.09 2.70
C MET A 456 -26.99 9.57 1.33
N TRP A 457 -27.08 8.68 0.35
CA TRP A 457 -27.55 9.04 -1.00
C TRP A 457 -29.00 9.53 -1.03
N ASN A 458 -29.86 9.00 -0.16
CA ASN A 458 -31.22 9.53 0.03
C ASN A 458 -31.25 10.98 0.52
N MET A 459 -30.13 11.48 1.05
CA MET A 459 -29.93 12.87 1.48
C MET A 459 -29.18 13.71 0.44
N GLY A 460 -28.77 13.13 -0.70
CA GLY A 460 -28.00 13.82 -1.73
C GLY A 460 -26.52 14.04 -1.36
N ILE A 461 -25.97 13.26 -0.43
CA ILE A 461 -24.57 13.35 0.01
C ILE A 461 -23.87 11.99 -0.10
N ASP A 462 -22.54 11.98 -0.13
CA ASP A 462 -21.71 10.77 -0.25
C ASP A 462 -20.37 10.90 0.51
N TYR A 463 -19.64 9.80 0.66
CA TYR A 463 -18.26 9.76 1.15
C TYR A 463 -17.29 9.30 0.05
N LYS A 464 -16.16 9.99 -0.10
CA LYS A 464 -15.24 9.85 -1.25
C LYS A 464 -14.22 8.71 -1.14
N CYS A 465 -14.55 7.63 -0.42
CA CYS A 465 -13.71 6.42 -0.31
C CYS A 465 -14.54 5.14 -0.50
N GLY A 466 -13.90 3.97 -0.53
CA GLY A 466 -14.58 2.68 -0.50
C GLY A 466 -15.27 2.43 0.86
N THR A 467 -16.24 1.51 0.91
CA THR A 467 -16.89 1.13 2.18
C THR A 467 -16.07 0.16 3.01
N GLY A 468 -15.23 -0.67 2.37
CA GLY A 468 -14.38 -1.62 3.08
C GLY A 468 -13.37 -2.32 2.17
N HIS A 469 -12.45 -3.04 2.80
CA HIS A 469 -11.34 -3.78 2.19
C HIS A 469 -11.11 -5.10 2.95
N GLY A 470 -10.34 -6.01 2.36
CA GLY A 470 -9.78 -7.14 3.09
C GLY A 470 -8.71 -6.68 4.09
N ILE A 471 -8.47 -7.49 5.12
CA ILE A 471 -7.43 -7.31 6.13
C ILE A 471 -6.56 -8.57 6.15
N GLY A 472 -5.25 -8.39 6.10
CA GLY A 472 -4.27 -9.48 6.15
C GLY A 472 -4.09 -10.06 7.56
N PHE A 473 -3.55 -11.28 7.62
CA PHE A 473 -3.21 -11.92 8.90
C PHE A 473 -1.76 -11.61 9.30
N LEU A 474 -1.58 -10.66 10.23
CA LEU A 474 -0.27 -10.09 10.57
C LEU A 474 0.44 -9.68 9.26
N LEU A 475 -0.24 -8.89 8.45
CA LEU A 475 0.17 -8.46 7.11
C LEU A 475 -0.44 -7.07 6.87
N ASN A 476 -0.54 -6.66 5.61
CA ASN A 476 -1.12 -5.39 5.24
C ASN A 476 -2.55 -5.24 5.80
N VAL A 477 -2.84 -4.09 6.40
CA VAL A 477 -4.19 -3.75 6.85
C VAL A 477 -5.16 -3.63 5.67
N HIS A 478 -4.66 -3.22 4.51
CA HIS A 478 -5.37 -3.26 3.23
C HIS A 478 -4.90 -4.45 2.40
N GLU A 479 -5.72 -5.51 2.34
CA GLU A 479 -5.40 -6.74 1.62
C GLU A 479 -6.40 -7.01 0.48
N ALA A 480 -5.87 -7.06 -0.75
CA ALA A 480 -6.59 -7.51 -1.93
C ALA A 480 -6.86 -9.03 -1.90
N PRO A 481 -7.84 -9.55 -2.65
CA PRO A 481 -8.67 -8.88 -3.66
C PRO A 481 -10.06 -8.46 -3.15
N ASN A 482 -10.39 -8.77 -1.90
CA ASN A 482 -11.72 -8.50 -1.34
C ASN A 482 -11.90 -7.02 -1.00
N GLY A 483 -13.08 -6.47 -1.26
CA GLY A 483 -13.43 -5.10 -0.88
C GLY A 483 -14.86 -4.71 -1.23
N PHE A 484 -15.36 -3.65 -0.60
CA PHE A 484 -16.68 -3.06 -0.82
C PHE A 484 -16.52 -1.66 -1.39
N ARG A 485 -16.83 -1.50 -2.68
CA ARG A 485 -16.72 -0.23 -3.43
C ARG A 485 -17.81 -0.18 -4.49
N TRP A 486 -18.41 0.97 -4.79
CA TRP A 486 -19.44 1.07 -5.83
C TRP A 486 -18.88 1.20 -7.26
N ARG A 487 -17.58 1.51 -7.38
CA ARG A 487 -16.86 1.60 -8.65
C ARG A 487 -15.52 0.88 -8.55
N MET A 488 -15.08 0.32 -9.67
CA MET A 488 -13.67 -0.07 -9.82
C MET A 488 -12.87 1.23 -9.93
N VAL A 489 -11.90 1.40 -9.03
CA VAL A 489 -10.88 2.43 -9.16
C VAL A 489 -9.67 1.82 -9.87
N PRO A 490 -8.99 2.58 -10.75
CA PRO A 490 -7.81 2.12 -11.48
C PRO A 490 -6.75 1.48 -10.60
#